data_AF-A0A6N9Q2N4-F1
#
_entry.id   AF-A0A6N9Q2N4-F1
#
_cell.length_a   1.000
_cell.length_b   1.000
_cell.length_c   1.000
_cell.angle_alpha   90.00
_cell.angle_beta   90.00
_cell.angle_gamma   90.00
#
_symmetry.space_group_name_H-M   'P 1'
#
loop_
_entity.id
_entity.type
_entity.pdbx_description
1 polymer ?
#
loop_
_entity_poly.entity_id
_entity_poly.type
_entity_poly.pdbx_seq_one_letter_code
_entity_poly.pdbx_strand_id
1 'polypeptide(L)'
;MNYITRWIFLMILILFTVLLAYKGITLWSIGTDVDGAGIGIYFLGLEINDKVLEERIPPYAYGFLITSLITLLISIILLIKNLKIHQPK
;
A
#
# COMPACT_ATOMS: atom_id res chain seq x y z
N MET A 1 -9.96 -11.10 -20.33
CA MET A 1 -8.65 -10.49 -20.01
C MET A 1 -7.56 -11.44 -20.45
N ASN A 2 -6.68 -11.01 -21.33
CA ASN A 2 -5.61 -11.85 -21.90
C ASN A 2 -4.57 -12.22 -20.83
N TYR A 3 -3.78 -13.27 -21.06
CA TYR A 3 -2.79 -13.72 -20.08
C TYR A 3 -1.84 -12.59 -19.68
N ILE A 4 -1.32 -11.84 -20.66
CA ILE A 4 -0.41 -10.70 -20.45
C ILE A 4 -1.05 -9.66 -19.53
N THR A 5 -2.29 -9.26 -19.81
CA THR A 5 -3.00 -8.25 -19.03
C THR A 5 -3.23 -8.67 -17.57
N ARG A 6 -3.39 -9.98 -17.29
CA ARG A 6 -3.51 -10.50 -15.92
C ARG A 6 -2.19 -10.38 -15.14
N TRP A 7 -1.07 -10.62 -15.80
CA TRP A 7 0.25 -10.49 -15.20
C TRP A 7 0.64 -9.02 -14.99
N ILE A 8 0.35 -8.15 -15.95
CA ILE A 8 0.55 -6.69 -15.79
C ILE A 8 -0.24 -6.18 -14.59
N PHE A 9 -1.53 -6.54 -14.48
CA PHE A 9 -2.36 -6.12 -13.36
C PHE A 9 -1.81 -6.62 -12.01
N LEU A 10 -1.33 -7.87 -11.95
CA LEU A 10 -0.70 -8.42 -10.75
C LEU A 10 0.57 -7.64 -10.37
N MET A 11 1.43 -7.31 -11.34
CA MET A 11 2.65 -6.52 -11.10
C MET A 11 2.34 -5.13 -10.56
N ILE A 12 1.33 -4.45 -11.11
CA ILE A 12 0.86 -3.15 -10.62
C ILE A 12 0.35 -3.29 -9.18
N LEU A 13 -0.43 -4.32 -8.88
CA LEU A 13 -0.98 -4.52 -7.55
C LEU A 13 0.11 -4.77 -6.50
N ILE A 14 1.13 -5.58 -6.85
CA ILE A 14 2.30 -5.81 -5.99
C ILE A 14 3.06 -4.51 -5.75
N LEU A 15 3.29 -3.70 -6.79
CA LEU A 15 3.93 -2.39 -6.65
C LEU A 15 3.14 -1.49 -5.68
N PHE A 16 1.81 -1.43 -5.83
CA PHE A 16 0.95 -0.69 -4.90
C PHE A 16 1.07 -1.20 -3.46
N THR A 17 1.06 -2.52 -3.25
CA THR A 17 1.26 -3.12 -1.92
C THR A 17 2.57 -2.65 -1.29
N VAL A 18 3.68 -2.70 -2.03
CA VAL A 18 4.99 -2.27 -1.52
C VAL A 18 4.99 -0.78 -1.16
N LEU A 19 4.43 0.08 -2.02
CA LEU A 19 4.38 1.52 -1.78
C LEU A 19 3.51 1.88 -0.57
N LEU A 20 2.35 1.24 -0.42
CA LEU A 20 1.46 1.41 0.73
C LEU A 20 2.16 0.96 2.02
N ALA A 21 2.81 -0.21 2.00
CA ALA A 21 3.54 -0.73 3.15
C ALA A 21 4.69 0.21 3.54
N TYR A 22 5.50 0.66 2.57
CA TYR A 22 6.59 1.60 2.81
C TYR A 22 6.09 2.90 3.46
N LYS A 23 5.01 3.49 2.93
CA LYS A 23 4.42 4.71 3.51
C LYS A 23 3.87 4.46 4.91
N GLY A 24 3.19 3.34 5.13
CA GLY A 24 2.66 2.95 6.44
C GLY A 24 3.76 2.77 7.48
N ILE A 25 4.84 2.08 7.14
CA ILE A 25 6.02 1.90 8.00
C ILE A 25 6.71 3.25 8.26
N THR A 26 6.84 4.11 7.25
CA THR A 26 7.45 5.44 7.41
C THR A 26 6.64 6.30 8.40
N LEU A 27 5.32 6.33 8.27
CA LEU A 27 4.46 7.07 9.21
C LEU A 27 4.46 6.44 10.60
N TRP A 28 4.52 5.11 10.67
CA TRP A 28 4.66 4.40 11.95
C TRP A 28 5.98 4.74 12.64
N SER A 29 7.10 4.79 11.91
CA SER A 29 8.41 5.10 12.47
C SER A 29 8.53 6.55 12.94
N ILE A 30 7.78 7.47 12.31
CA ILE A 30 7.65 8.86 12.79
C ILE A 30 6.85 8.85 14.10
N GLY A 31 5.75 8.09 14.17
CA GLY A 31 4.95 7.95 15.38
C GLY A 31 4.44 9.31 15.88
N THR A 32 4.89 9.69 17.06
CA THR A 32 4.61 10.97 17.72
C THR A 32 5.84 11.89 17.78
N ASP A 33 6.92 11.56 17.07
CA ASP A 33 8.16 12.35 17.08
C ASP A 33 8.11 13.47 16.02
N VAL A 34 7.20 14.42 16.24
CA VAL A 34 7.06 15.63 15.42
C VAL A 34 6.86 16.85 16.32
N ASP A 35 7.17 18.02 15.78
CA ASP A 35 7.35 19.30 16.47
C ASP A 35 6.03 19.90 17.03
N GLY A 36 4.95 19.11 17.13
CA GLY A 36 3.58 19.56 17.43
C GLY A 36 2.92 20.40 16.32
N ALA A 37 3.72 20.97 15.40
CA ALA A 37 3.23 21.69 14.22
C ALA A 37 2.54 20.76 13.20
N GLY A 38 2.77 19.44 13.30
CA GLY A 38 2.24 18.44 12.38
C GLY A 38 3.06 18.31 11.10
N ILE A 39 2.71 17.32 10.28
CA ILE A 39 3.39 17.01 9.01
C ILE A 39 2.38 16.87 7.86
N GLY A 40 2.84 17.14 6.63
CA GLY A 40 2.08 16.81 5.43
C GLY A 40 2.21 15.34 5.06
N ILE A 41 1.08 14.72 4.69
CA ILE A 41 1.04 13.33 4.24
C ILE A 41 0.84 13.30 2.72
N TYR A 42 1.88 12.86 2.02
CA TYR A 42 1.90 12.68 0.58
C TYR A 42 2.01 11.20 0.21
N PHE A 43 1.34 10.80 -0.88
CA PHE A 43 1.44 9.46 -1.45
C PHE A 43 1.44 9.55 -2.98
N LEU A 44 2.39 8.87 -3.64
CA LEU A 44 2.56 8.91 -5.10
C LEU A 44 2.73 10.34 -5.67
N GLY A 45 3.32 11.25 -4.90
CA GLY A 45 3.46 12.66 -5.30
C GLY A 45 2.18 13.49 -5.18
N LEU A 46 1.09 12.89 -4.72
CA LEU A 46 -0.16 13.58 -4.43
C LEU A 46 -0.25 13.90 -2.93
N GLU A 47 -0.70 15.09 -2.63
CA GLU A 47 -1.04 15.50 -1.28
C GLU A 47 -2.35 14.83 -0.85
N ILE A 48 -2.32 14.12 0.28
CA ILE A 48 -3.54 13.60 0.93
C ILE A 48 -4.05 14.62 1.94
N ASN A 49 -3.13 15.19 2.71
CA ASN A 49 -3.41 16.24 3.66
C ASN A 49 -2.13 17.03 3.92
N ASP A 50 -2.16 18.34 3.67
CA ASP A 50 -1.05 19.26 3.88
C ASP A 50 -0.58 19.30 5.35
N LYS A 51 -1.50 19.10 6.31
CA LYS A 51 -1.18 19.24 7.73
C LYS A 51 -1.94 18.26 8.61
N VAL A 52 -1.21 17.31 9.17
CA VAL A 52 -1.71 16.31 10.11
C VAL A 52 -1.02 16.50 11.45
N LEU A 53 -1.81 16.79 12.48
CA LEU A 53 -1.33 16.87 13.87
C LEU A 53 -0.76 15.52 14.31
N GLU A 54 0.21 15.56 15.21
CA GLU A 54 0.93 14.40 15.77
C GLU A 54 -0.01 13.25 16.17
N GLU A 55 -1.05 13.55 16.95
CA GLU A 55 -2.04 12.57 17.42
C GLU A 55 -2.80 11.86 16.29
N ARG A 56 -2.82 12.47 15.11
CA ARG A 56 -3.54 11.97 13.92
C ARG A 56 -2.62 11.18 12.99
N ILE A 57 -1.29 11.22 13.16
CA ILE A 57 -0.33 10.46 12.34
C ILE A 57 -0.53 8.94 12.45
N PRO A 58 -0.66 8.34 13.65
CA PRO A 58 -0.78 6.88 13.78
C PRO A 58 -2.00 6.29 13.05
N PRO A 59 -3.21 6.89 13.11
CA PRO A 59 -4.34 6.48 12.28
C PRO A 59 -4.03 6.38 10.77
N TYR A 60 -3.27 7.33 10.20
CA TYR A 60 -2.86 7.22 8.79
C TYR A 60 -1.89 6.05 8.57
N ALA A 61 -0.92 5.86 9.48
CA ALA A 61 -0.02 4.71 9.42
C ALA A 61 -0.79 3.38 9.40
N TYR A 62 -1.77 3.21 10.29
CA TYR A 62 -2.66 2.04 10.31
C TYR A 62 -3.43 1.89 9.00
N GLY A 63 -3.99 2.97 8.46
CA GLY A 63 -4.72 2.94 7.19
C GLY A 63 -3.87 2.45 6.02
N PHE A 64 -2.64 2.95 5.90
CA PHE A 64 -1.69 2.48 4.89
C PHE A 64 -1.30 1.02 5.07
N LEU A 65 -1.01 0.59 6.31
CA LEU A 65 -0.62 -0.80 6.60
C LEU A 65 -1.78 -1.78 6.35
N ILE A 66 -2.99 -1.48 6.82
CA ILE A 66 -4.18 -2.32 6.60
C ILE A 66 -4.46 -2.45 5.10
N THR A 67 -4.38 -1.34 4.36
CA THR A 67 -4.60 -1.35 2.91
C THR A 67 -3.50 -2.13 2.18
N SER A 68 -2.25 -2.03 2.63
CA SER A 68 -1.15 -2.86 2.10
C SER A 68 -1.39 -4.35 2.33
N LEU A 69 -1.91 -4.74 3.50
CA LEU A 69 -2.23 -6.13 3.81
C LEU A 69 -3.38 -6.65 2.94
N ILE A 70 -4.45 -5.86 2.77
CA ILE A 70 -5.57 -6.23 1.91
C ILE A 70 -5.10 -6.43 0.45
N THR A 71 -4.32 -5.48 -0.07
CA THR A 71 -3.80 -5.57 -1.44
C THR A 71 -2.82 -6.72 -1.62
N LEU A 72 -2.03 -7.06 -0.59
CA LEU A 72 -1.17 -8.24 -0.58
C LEU A 72 -1.98 -9.53 -0.70
N LEU A 73 -3.04 -9.68 0.11
CA LEU A 73 -3.90 -10.86 0.08
C LEU A 73 -4.57 -11.02 -1.30
N ILE A 74 -5.06 -9.93 -1.89
CA ILE A 74 -5.61 -9.94 -3.25
C ILE A 74 -4.54 -10.38 -4.27
N SER A 75 -3.32 -9.85 -4.15
CA SER A 75 -2.19 -10.23 -5.03
C SER A 75 -1.85 -11.71 -4.94
N ILE A 76 -1.83 -12.28 -3.73
CA ILE A 76 -1.59 -13.71 -3.49
C ILE A 76 -2.69 -14.56 -4.15
N ILE A 77 -3.96 -14.21 -3.94
CA ILE A 77 -5.10 -14.92 -4.54
C ILE A 77 -5.01 -14.89 -6.07
N LEU A 78 -4.68 -13.72 -6.65
CA LEU A 78 -4.51 -13.57 -8.10
C LEU A 78 -3.33 -14.36 -8.64
N LEU A 79 -2.20 -14.38 -7.93
CA LEU A 79 -1.02 -15.17 -8.29
C LEU A 79 -1.36 -16.66 -8.34
N ILE A 80 -1.99 -17.20 -7.29
CA ILE A 80 -2.40 -18.61 -7.24
C ILE A 80 -3.35 -18.93 -8.40
N LYS A 81 -4.31 -18.05 -8.70
CA LYS A 81 -5.25 -18.22 -9.82
C LYS A 81 -4.54 -18.14 -11.19
N ASN A 82 -3.54 -17.30 -11.34
CA ASN A 82 -2.74 -17.20 -12.58
C ASN A 82 -1.91 -18.49 -12.79
N LEU A 83 -1.30 -19.02 -11.74
CA LEU A 83 -0.49 -20.24 -11.80
C LEU A 83 -1.34 -21.49 -12.09
N LYS A 84 -2.50 -21.65 -11.43
CA LYS A 84 -3.40 -22.80 -11.67
C LYS A 84 -3.94 -22.86 -13.09
N ILE A 85 -4.20 -21.71 -13.73
CA ILE A 85 -4.70 -21.66 -15.11
C ILE A 85 -3.62 -22.04 -16.13
N HIS A 86 -2.34 -21.93 -15.77
CA HIS A 86 -1.22 -22.25 -16.65
C HIS A 86 -0.74 -23.70 -16.55
N GLN A 87 -1.30 -24.53 -15.66
CA GLN A 87 -0.91 -25.94 -15.63
C GLN A 87 -1.47 -26.67 -16.86
N PRO A 88 -0.61 -27.25 -17.73
CA PRO A 88 -1.09 -28.18 -18.75
C PRO A 88 -1.72 -29.38 -18.03
N LYS A 89 -2.91 -29.77 -18.47
CA LYS A 89 -3.54 -31.03 -18.04
C LYS A 89 -2.67 -32.22 -18.41
#